data_AF-A0AAW2SIP4-F1
#
_entry.id   AF-A0AAW2SIP4-F1
#
_cell.length_a   1.000
_cell.length_b   1.000
_cell.length_c   1.000
_cell.angle_alpha   90.00
_cell.angle_beta   90.00
_cell.angle_gamma   90.00
#
_symmetry.space_group_name_H-M   'P 1'
#
loop_
_entity.id
_entity.type
_entity.pdbx_description
1 polymer ?
#
loop_
_entity_poly.entity_id
_entity_poly.type
_entity_poly.pdbx_seq_one_letter_code
_entity_poly.pdbx_strand_id
1 'polypeptide(L)'
;MAEKLAPEKRHSFMHNGQKVFEWDQTLEEVNMYITLPPNVPKKLFCCKIDSKHVEVGIKGNPPYLNHDLMHPVKTDSSFWTLEDDIMHITLQKRDKGKTWSSPIMGQGQLDPYTSDLEQKRLMLQRFQEEVLCVKRLLSSDLNASLLSVIITRALTSHRLSSPEVALTQGPSWEGYVPVDSL
;
A
#
# COMPACT_ATOMS: atom_id res chain seq x y z
N MET A 1 -3.96 -2.25 -13.54
CA MET A 1 -3.23 -0.97 -13.46
C MET A 1 -3.26 -0.57 -11.99
N ALA A 2 -2.09 -0.44 -11.38
CA ALA A 2 -1.87 -0.34 -9.93
C ALA A 2 -2.08 1.09 -9.40
N GLU A 3 -3.20 1.70 -9.78
CA GLU A 3 -3.56 3.02 -9.29
C GLU A 3 -4.22 2.90 -7.92
N LYS A 4 -3.73 3.71 -6.98
CA LYS A 4 -4.26 3.98 -5.64
C LYS A 4 -3.77 3.10 -4.48
N LEU A 5 -2.45 3.02 -4.32
CA LEU A 5 -1.81 2.77 -3.02
C LEU A 5 -0.92 3.92 -2.54
N ALA A 6 -0.91 5.04 -3.27
CA ALA A 6 -0.30 6.26 -2.77
C ALA A 6 -1.01 6.67 -1.46
N PRO A 7 -0.26 7.08 -0.43
CA PRO A 7 -0.86 7.54 0.83
C PRO A 7 -1.82 8.69 0.53
N GLU A 8 -3.10 8.53 0.90
CA GLU A 8 -4.13 9.56 0.64
C GLU A 8 -3.91 10.84 1.47
N LYS A 9 -3.11 10.76 2.54
CA LYS A 9 -2.86 11.87 3.45
C LYS A 9 -1.38 11.92 3.85
N ARG A 10 -0.73 13.05 3.61
CA ARG A 10 0.61 13.36 4.14
C ARG A 10 0.50 13.78 5.60
N HIS A 11 1.51 13.44 6.38
CA HIS A 11 1.65 13.88 7.76
C HIS A 11 2.43 15.19 7.80
N SER A 12 1.92 16.20 8.50
CA SER A 12 2.59 17.49 8.66
C SER A 12 3.21 17.59 10.04
N PHE A 13 4.46 18.05 10.11
CA PHE A 13 5.11 18.43 11.35
C PHE A 13 5.13 19.96 11.48
N MET A 14 4.55 20.45 12.57
CA MET A 14 4.48 21.87 12.90
C MET A 14 5.39 22.17 14.10
N HIS A 15 6.19 23.22 14.01
CA HIS A 15 7.01 23.72 15.11
C HIS A 15 6.82 25.24 15.23
N ASN A 16 6.50 25.73 16.43
CA ASN A 16 6.21 27.15 16.70
C ASN A 16 5.17 27.78 15.75
N GLY A 17 4.14 27.00 15.38
CA GLY A 17 3.08 27.45 14.47
C GLY A 17 3.45 27.46 12.98
N GLN A 18 4.68 27.06 12.62
CA GLN A 18 5.14 26.95 11.24
C GLN A 18 5.26 25.48 10.81
N LYS A 19 4.90 25.19 9.57
CA LYS A 19 5.07 23.87 8.97
C LYS A 19 6.55 23.67 8.62
N VAL A 20 7.20 22.71 9.27
CA VAL A 20 8.62 22.42 9.06
C VAL A 20 8.80 21.49 7.86
N PHE A 21 8.06 20.38 7.85
CA PHE A 21 8.04 19.43 6.75
C PHE A 21 6.72 18.66 6.71
N GLU A 22 6.41 18.15 5.53
CA GLU A 22 5.39 17.11 5.34
C GLU A 22 6.08 15.82 4.97
N TRP A 23 5.48 14.69 5.29
CA TRP A 23 6.05 13.41 4.93
C TRP A 23 4.97 12.35 4.75
N ASP A 24 5.31 11.35 3.96
CA ASP A 24 4.53 10.14 3.79
C ASP A 24 5.48 8.95 3.62
N GLN A 25 4.92 7.74 3.62
CA GLN A 25 5.72 6.55 3.43
C GLN A 25 4.97 5.49 2.64
N THR A 26 5.72 4.62 2.00
CA THR A 26 5.24 3.36 1.42
C THR A 26 5.96 2.20 2.12
N LEU A 27 5.78 0.98 1.63
CA LEU A 27 6.57 -0.16 2.10
C LEU A 27 8.07 0.03 1.84
N GLU A 28 8.42 0.74 0.77
CA GLU A 28 9.79 0.80 0.26
C GLU A 28 10.49 2.12 0.58
N GLU A 29 9.72 3.20 0.70
CA GLU A 29 10.25 4.55 0.72
C GLU A 29 9.61 5.40 1.82
N VAL A 30 10.33 6.46 2.22
CA VAL A 30 9.81 7.58 2.99
C VAL A 30 10.02 8.84 2.15
N ASN A 31 8.96 9.60 1.93
CA ASN A 31 8.99 10.86 1.20
C ASN A 31 8.90 12.02 2.19
N MET A 32 9.79 13.00 2.06
CA MET A 32 9.73 14.24 2.82
C MET A 32 9.59 15.43 1.86
N TYR A 33 8.78 16.40 2.25
CA TYR A 33 8.52 17.63 1.50
C TYR A 33 8.80 18.82 2.40
N ILE A 34 9.76 19.64 2.01
CA ILE A 34 10.20 20.81 2.78
C ILE A 34 9.96 22.06 1.93
N THR A 35 9.17 22.99 2.43
CA THR A 35 8.96 24.28 1.77
C THR A 35 10.21 25.13 1.93
N LEU A 36 10.77 25.58 0.81
CA LEU A 36 12.01 26.35 0.79
C LEU A 36 11.74 27.84 1.03
N PRO A 37 12.69 28.57 1.62
CA PRO A 37 12.57 30.01 1.77
C PRO A 37 12.53 30.70 0.39
N PRO A 38 11.65 31.69 0.19
CA PRO A 38 11.59 32.43 -1.06
C PRO A 38 12.86 33.26 -1.28
N ASN A 39 13.14 33.60 -2.54
CA ASN A 39 14.27 34.43 -2.97
C ASN A 39 15.66 33.79 -2.85
N VAL A 40 15.77 32.48 -2.65
CA VAL A 40 17.04 31.75 -2.71
C VAL A 40 17.17 31.05 -4.07
N PRO A 41 18.29 31.23 -4.81
CA PRO A 41 18.53 30.51 -6.04
C PRO A 41 18.52 28.99 -5.83
N LYS A 42 17.69 28.28 -6.60
CA LYS A 42 17.49 26.82 -6.50
C LYS A 42 18.79 26.00 -6.53
N LYS A 43 19.79 26.48 -7.28
CA LYS A 43 21.12 25.85 -7.42
C LYS A 43 21.97 25.88 -6.15
N LEU A 44 21.63 26.72 -5.17
CA LEU A 44 22.36 26.80 -3.91
C LEU A 44 21.86 25.78 -2.89
N PHE A 45 20.67 25.22 -3.04
CA PHE A 45 20.18 24.19 -2.13
C PHE A 45 20.99 22.91 -2.30
N CYS A 46 21.34 22.30 -1.18
CA CYS A 46 22.01 21.01 -1.13
C CYS A 46 21.33 20.10 -0.10
N CYS A 47 21.08 18.86 -0.50
CA CYS A 47 20.78 17.76 0.41
C CYS A 47 21.99 16.84 0.48
N LYS A 48 22.33 16.36 1.67
CA LYS A 48 23.15 15.16 1.84
C LYS A 48 22.31 14.11 2.55
N ILE A 49 22.32 12.90 2.00
CA ILE A 49 21.59 11.77 2.53
C ILE A 49 22.63 10.71 2.84
N ASP A 50 22.79 10.42 4.13
CA ASP A 50 23.63 9.36 4.64
C ASP A 50 22.76 8.21 5.14
N SER A 51 23.40 7.07 5.43
CA SER A 51 22.68 5.86 5.84
C SER A 51 21.73 6.07 7.01
N LYS A 52 21.99 7.00 7.94
CA LYS A 52 21.15 7.26 9.13
C LYS A 52 21.00 8.75 9.41
N HIS A 53 21.35 9.60 8.45
CA HIS A 53 21.45 11.03 8.69
C HIS A 53 21.02 11.80 7.44
N VAL A 54 20.39 12.96 7.63
CA VAL A 54 19.99 13.84 6.53
C VAL A 54 20.36 15.28 6.87
N GLU A 55 21.04 15.93 5.92
CA GLU A 55 21.37 17.34 5.98
C GLU A 55 20.71 18.08 4.83
N VAL A 56 20.03 19.18 5.13
CA VAL A 56 19.47 20.09 4.14
C VAL A 56 19.94 21.50 4.45
N GLY A 57 20.47 22.17 3.44
CA GLY A 57 21.07 23.49 3.61
C GLY A 57 21.18 24.27 2.31
N ILE A 58 21.73 25.48 2.46
CA ILE A 58 22.10 26.36 1.36
C ILE A 58 23.63 26.41 1.34
N LYS A 59 24.23 26.14 0.18
CA LYS A 59 25.68 26.14 -0.01
C LYS A 59 26.29 27.46 0.47
N GLY A 60 27.24 27.37 1.39
CA GLY A 60 27.91 28.52 2.02
C GLY A 60 27.32 28.95 3.36
N ASN A 61 26.16 28.40 3.76
CA ASN A 61 25.53 28.61 5.06
C ASN A 61 25.51 27.31 5.88
N PRO A 62 25.34 27.40 7.22
CA PRO A 62 25.02 26.24 8.04
C PRO A 62 23.74 25.53 7.53
N PRO A 63 23.69 24.19 7.57
CA PRO A 63 22.48 23.45 7.21
C PRO A 63 21.34 23.81 8.19
N TYR A 64 20.15 24.06 7.66
CA TYR A 64 18.99 24.38 8.47
C TYR A 64 18.24 23.12 8.96
N LEU A 65 18.46 21.98 8.30
CA LEU A 65 18.05 20.66 8.77
C LEU A 65 19.32 19.80 8.89
N ASN A 66 19.62 19.31 10.07
CA ASN A 66 20.75 18.41 10.31
C ASN A 66 20.33 17.45 11.43
N HIS A 67 19.80 16.29 11.05
CA HIS A 67 19.22 15.36 12.00
C HIS A 67 19.42 13.90 11.57
N ASP A 68 19.42 13.03 12.58
CA ASP A 68 19.42 11.59 12.37
C ASP A 68 18.04 11.10 11.91
N LEU A 69 18.05 10.15 10.99
CA LEU A 69 16.88 9.44 10.50
C LEU A 69 16.45 8.39 11.53
N MET A 70 15.14 8.12 11.61
CA MET A 70 14.60 7.11 12.52
C MET A 70 15.19 5.71 12.26
N HIS A 71 15.38 5.36 10.99
CA HIS A 71 15.94 4.07 10.56
C HIS A 71 16.89 4.23 9.38
N PRO A 72 17.74 3.22 9.13
CA PRO A 72 18.70 3.34 8.05
C PRO A 72 18.07 3.27 6.66
N VAL A 73 18.68 4.00 5.72
CA VAL A 73 18.28 4.08 4.30
C VAL A 73 19.38 3.54 3.38
N LYS A 74 19.00 3.25 2.13
CA LYS A 74 19.95 2.93 1.05
C LYS A 74 20.30 4.23 0.34
N THR A 75 21.51 4.74 0.59
CA THR A 75 21.99 6.00 0.03
C THR A 75 22.01 5.98 -1.50
N ASP A 76 22.37 4.86 -2.11
CA ASP A 76 22.47 4.73 -3.58
C ASP A 76 21.12 4.82 -4.31
N SER A 77 20.03 4.53 -3.61
CA SER A 77 18.66 4.58 -4.15
C SER A 77 17.86 5.76 -3.59
N SER A 78 18.43 6.53 -2.68
CA SER A 78 17.78 7.71 -2.11
C SER A 78 18.24 8.94 -2.90
N PHE A 79 17.31 9.84 -3.19
CA PHE A 79 17.57 11.03 -3.96
C PHE A 79 16.69 12.18 -3.50
N TRP A 80 16.96 13.38 -4.01
CA TRP A 80 16.13 14.54 -3.76
C TRP A 80 15.93 15.31 -5.05
N THR A 81 14.77 15.92 -5.18
CA THR A 81 14.39 16.81 -6.27
C THR A 81 13.89 18.13 -5.69
N LEU A 82 13.79 19.12 -6.55
CA LEU A 82 13.31 20.45 -6.19
C LEU A 82 12.27 20.86 -7.23
N GLU A 83 11.02 20.93 -6.80
CA GLU A 83 9.83 21.19 -7.61
C GLU A 83 9.05 22.33 -6.97
N ASP A 84 8.76 23.40 -7.72
CA ASP A 84 7.86 24.49 -7.28
C ASP A 84 8.10 25.00 -5.84
N ASP A 85 9.39 25.20 -5.50
CA ASP A 85 9.87 25.70 -4.20
C ASP A 85 9.64 24.73 -3.02
N ILE A 86 9.36 23.47 -3.36
CA ILE A 86 9.31 22.34 -2.44
C ILE A 86 10.50 21.43 -2.75
N MET A 87 11.27 21.14 -1.72
CA MET A 87 12.31 20.12 -1.78
C MET A 87 11.69 18.78 -1.41
N HIS A 88 11.68 17.86 -2.38
CA HIS A 88 11.19 16.50 -2.20
C HIS A 88 12.37 15.57 -2.01
N ILE A 89 12.45 14.94 -0.84
CA ILE A 89 13.49 13.98 -0.48
C ILE A 89 12.85 12.59 -0.46
N THR A 90 13.35 11.70 -1.32
CA THR A 90 12.92 10.31 -1.42
C THR A 90 13.97 9.44 -0.75
N LEU A 91 13.60 8.84 0.38
CA LEU A 91 14.47 7.99 1.20
C LEU A 91 14.09 6.53 1.01
N GLN A 92 14.97 5.75 0.39
CA GLN A 92 14.77 4.31 0.23
C GLN A 92 15.05 3.59 1.54
N LYS A 93 14.04 2.95 2.13
CA LYS A 93 14.19 2.16 3.36
C LYS A 93 15.18 1.02 3.14
N ARG A 94 16.10 0.82 4.09
CA ARG A 94 16.95 -0.38 4.10
C ARG A 94 16.11 -1.63 4.38
N ASP A 95 15.23 -1.54 5.38
CA ASP A 95 14.31 -2.60 5.78
C ASP A 95 12.93 -2.37 5.14
N LYS A 96 12.64 -3.07 4.03
CA LYS A 96 11.33 -2.98 3.36
C LYS A 96 10.22 -3.42 4.33
N GLY A 97 9.12 -2.67 4.32
CA GLY A 97 7.91 -2.95 5.10
C GLY A 97 7.97 -2.48 6.54
N LYS A 98 9.09 -1.90 7.00
CA LYS A 98 9.15 -1.28 8.32
C LYS A 98 8.36 0.03 8.32
N THR A 99 7.42 0.15 9.24
CA THR A 99 6.66 1.39 9.48
C THR A 99 7.53 2.39 10.25
N TRP A 100 7.63 3.61 9.76
CA TRP A 100 8.31 4.70 10.45
C TRP A 100 7.25 5.56 11.16
N SER A 101 7.46 5.91 12.43
CA SER A 101 6.59 6.85 13.15
C SER A 101 6.94 8.31 12.87
N SER A 102 8.14 8.56 12.33
CA SER A 102 8.60 9.85 11.83
C SER A 102 9.82 9.64 10.92
N PRO A 103 10.09 10.53 9.95
CA PRO A 103 11.31 10.48 9.15
C PRO A 103 12.55 10.82 9.99
N ILE A 104 12.41 11.78 10.90
CA ILE A 104 13.47 12.31 11.74
C ILE A 104 13.34 11.75 13.15
N MET A 105 14.48 11.38 13.75
CA MET A 105 14.53 10.88 15.11
C MET A 105 14.11 11.96 16.11
N GLY A 106 13.08 11.68 16.92
CA GLY A 106 12.62 12.57 17.99
C GLY A 106 11.80 13.79 17.54
N GLN A 107 11.47 13.92 16.25
CA GLN A 107 10.66 15.03 15.72
C GLN A 107 9.51 14.51 14.86
N GLY A 108 8.34 15.15 14.96
CA GLY A 108 7.19 14.83 14.11
C GLY A 108 6.67 13.41 14.27
N GLN A 109 6.83 12.82 15.47
CA GLN A 109 6.31 11.51 15.78
C GLN A 109 4.78 11.50 15.71
N LEU A 110 4.23 10.53 14.98
CA LEU A 110 2.80 10.33 14.91
C LEU A 110 2.22 9.96 16.28
N ASP A 111 0.97 10.35 16.49
CA ASP A 111 0.19 9.83 17.61
C ASP A 111 0.01 8.31 17.47
N PRO A 112 -0.16 7.57 18.58
CA PRO A 112 -0.27 6.11 18.54
C PRO A 112 -1.38 5.61 17.61
N TYR A 113 -2.52 6.31 17.56
CA TYR A 113 -3.66 5.93 16.73
C TYR A 113 -3.37 6.08 15.24
N THR A 114 -2.77 7.20 14.82
CA THR A 114 -2.34 7.41 13.43
C THR A 114 -1.21 6.45 13.04
N SER A 115 -0.28 6.17 13.96
CA SER A 115 0.76 5.17 13.72
C SER A 115 0.18 3.77 13.50
N ASP A 116 -0.83 3.37 14.29
CA ASP A 116 -1.53 2.09 14.12
C ASP A 116 -2.27 2.03 12.78
N LEU A 117 -2.88 3.14 12.36
CA LEU A 117 -3.57 3.23 11.06
C LEU A 117 -2.58 3.08 9.90
N GLU A 118 -1.44 3.76 9.96
CA GLU A 118 -0.38 3.62 8.96
C GLU A 118 0.20 2.20 8.92
N GLN A 119 0.41 1.59 10.07
CA GLN A 119 0.86 0.19 10.14
C GLN A 119 -0.15 -0.75 9.47
N LYS A 120 -1.45 -0.58 9.73
CA LYS A 120 -2.51 -1.36 9.08
C LYS A 120 -2.53 -1.13 7.57
N ARG A 121 -2.36 0.12 7.12
CA ARG A 121 -2.30 0.47 5.69
C ARG A 121 -1.13 -0.23 5.00
N LEU A 122 0.06 -0.18 5.58
CA LEU A 122 1.25 -0.85 5.04
C LEU A 122 1.10 -2.37 5.06
N MET A 123 0.54 -2.95 6.12
CA MET A 123 0.25 -4.38 6.17
C MET A 123 -0.69 -4.82 5.05
N LEU A 124 -1.75 -4.05 4.79
CA LEU A 124 -2.66 -4.31 3.68
C LEU A 124 -1.97 -4.18 2.33
N GLN A 125 -1.15 -3.15 2.15
CA GLN A 125 -0.34 -2.97 0.93
C GLN A 125 0.55 -4.20 0.67
N ARG A 126 1.23 -4.71 1.71
CA ARG A 126 2.10 -5.87 1.61
C ARG A 126 1.32 -7.12 1.18
N PHE A 127 0.17 -7.35 1.82
CA PHE A 127 -0.70 -8.47 1.46
C PHE A 127 -1.14 -8.40 0.00
N GLN A 128 -1.49 -7.21 -0.49
CA GLN A 128 -1.86 -7.03 -1.89
C GLN A 128 -0.68 -7.31 -2.84
N GLU A 129 0.54 -6.86 -2.53
CA GLU A 129 1.75 -7.18 -3.31
C GLU A 129 2.00 -8.70 -3.39
N GLU A 130 1.83 -9.42 -2.27
CA GLU A 130 1.97 -10.88 -2.22
C GLU A 130 0.90 -11.58 -3.06
N VAL A 131 -0.37 -11.19 -2.92
CA VAL A 131 -1.48 -11.76 -3.70
C VAL A 131 -1.30 -11.50 -5.20
N LEU A 132 -0.86 -10.29 -5.57
CA LEU A 132 -0.57 -9.94 -6.96
C LEU A 132 0.61 -10.72 -7.51
N CYS A 133 1.64 -10.96 -6.70
CA CYS A 133 2.79 -11.79 -7.07
C CYS A 133 2.34 -13.23 -7.40
N VAL A 134 1.54 -13.84 -6.52
CA VAL A 134 0.98 -15.20 -6.75
C VAL A 134 0.12 -15.23 -8.01
N LYS A 135 -0.77 -14.26 -8.19
CA LYS A 135 -1.59 -14.15 -9.42
C LYS A 135 -0.71 -14.04 -10.68
N ARG A 136 0.38 -13.29 -10.63
CA ARG A 136 1.30 -13.11 -11.76
C ARG A 136 2.03 -14.42 -12.08
N LEU A 137 2.52 -15.13 -11.06
CA LEU A 137 3.21 -16.43 -11.23
C LEU A 137 2.27 -17.49 -11.83
N LEU A 138 1.04 -17.59 -11.32
CA LEU A 138 0.03 -18.47 -11.90
C LEU A 138 -0.29 -18.08 -13.36
N SER A 139 -0.28 -16.79 -13.69
CA SER A 139 -0.49 -16.34 -15.07
C SER A 139 0.70 -16.61 -16.01
N SER A 140 1.93 -16.74 -15.51
CA SER A 140 3.10 -17.05 -16.33
C SER A 140 3.29 -18.55 -16.58
N ASP A 141 2.85 -19.40 -15.65
CA ASP A 141 2.92 -20.86 -15.79
C ASP A 141 1.75 -21.46 -16.59
N LEU A 142 0.65 -20.72 -16.69
CA LEU A 142 -0.50 -21.13 -17.47
C LEU A 142 -0.39 -20.62 -18.90
N ASN A 143 0.19 -21.47 -19.77
CA ASN A 143 -0.05 -21.40 -21.21
C ASN A 143 -1.57 -21.23 -21.43
N ALA A 144 -1.99 -20.31 -22.29
CA ALA A 144 -3.40 -19.86 -22.39
C ALA A 144 -4.42 -21.02 -22.54
N SER A 145 -3.99 -22.19 -23.00
CA SER A 145 -4.77 -23.43 -23.09
C SER A 145 -5.02 -24.16 -21.77
N LEU A 146 -4.17 -24.05 -20.74
CA LEU A 146 -4.37 -24.69 -19.45
C LEU A 146 -5.31 -23.88 -18.54
N LEU A 147 -5.31 -22.54 -18.66
CA LEU A 147 -6.23 -21.65 -17.93
C LEU A 147 -7.68 -21.89 -18.36
N SER A 148 -7.93 -22.07 -19.66
CA SER A 148 -9.27 -22.39 -20.16
C SER A 148 -9.76 -23.74 -19.64
N VAL A 149 -8.87 -24.73 -19.50
CA VAL A 149 -9.22 -26.06 -18.95
C VAL A 149 -9.53 -25.98 -17.45
N ILE A 150 -8.73 -25.25 -16.66
CA ILE A 150 -8.97 -25.12 -15.21
C ILE A 150 -10.25 -24.32 -14.94
N ILE A 151 -10.47 -23.21 -15.65
CA ILE A 151 -11.70 -22.40 -15.51
C ILE A 151 -12.92 -23.19 -15.96
N THR A 152 -12.84 -23.95 -17.07
CA THR A 152 -13.94 -24.78 -17.56
C THR A 152 -14.29 -25.91 -16.59
N ARG A 153 -13.29 -26.57 -15.98
CA ARG A 153 -13.53 -27.62 -14.97
C ARG A 153 -14.13 -27.05 -13.68
N ALA A 154 -13.71 -25.87 -13.23
CA ALA A 154 -14.27 -25.21 -12.05
C ALA A 154 -15.74 -24.80 -12.27
N LEU A 155 -16.09 -24.27 -13.44
CA LEU A 155 -17.47 -23.90 -13.78
C LEU A 155 -18.38 -25.11 -14.03
N THR A 156 -17.85 -26.21 -14.57
CA THR A 156 -18.63 -27.45 -14.77
C THR A 156 -18.94 -28.13 -13.43
N SER A 157 -18.05 -28.05 -12.45
CA SER A 157 -18.26 -28.63 -11.11
C SER A 157 -19.36 -27.91 -10.32
N HIS A 158 -19.59 -26.61 -10.54
CA HIS A 158 -20.66 -25.86 -9.87
C HIS A 158 -22.04 -26.06 -10.52
N ARG A 159 -22.13 -26.67 -11.70
CA ARG A 159 -23.40 -26.90 -12.43
C ARG A 159 -24.02 -28.29 -12.17
N LEU A 160 -23.40 -29.12 -11.35
CA LEU A 160 -23.91 -30.46 -11.00
C LEU A 160 -24.52 -30.55 -9.60
N SER A 161 -24.79 -29.42 -8.93
CA SER A 161 -25.51 -29.38 -7.65
C SER A 161 -26.76 -28.48 -7.74
N SER A 162 -27.62 -28.75 -8.72
CA SER A 162 -29.04 -28.40 -8.61
C SER A 162 -29.86 -29.60 -9.06
N PRO A 163 -30.53 -30.32 -8.14
CA PRO A 163 -31.53 -31.29 -8.52
C PRO A 163 -32.80 -30.54 -8.94
N GLU A 164 -33.06 -30.56 -10.24
CA GLU A 164 -34.32 -30.13 -10.84
C GLU A 164 -35.42 -31.14 -10.47
N VAL A 165 -36.49 -30.65 -9.86
CA VAL A 165 -37.68 -31.42 -9.48
C VAL A 165 -38.42 -31.84 -10.76
N ALA A 166 -38.37 -33.13 -11.10
CA ALA A 166 -39.12 -33.71 -12.20
C ALA A 166 -40.50 -34.21 -11.73
N LEU A 167 -41.55 -33.59 -12.26
CA LEU A 167 -42.92 -34.10 -12.32
C LEU A 167 -43.04 -35.08 -13.50
N THR A 168 -43.55 -36.31 -13.28
CA THR A 168 -44.37 -37.05 -14.27
C THR A 168 -45.13 -38.22 -13.61
N GLN A 169 -46.27 -38.57 -14.22
CA GLN A 169 -47.46 -39.25 -13.69
C GLN A 169 -47.52 -40.80 -13.89
N GLY A 170 -48.27 -41.49 -13.00
CA GLY A 170 -49.15 -42.67 -13.23
C GLY A 170 -48.52 -44.07 -13.46
N PRO A 171 -49.24 -45.23 -13.30
CA PRO A 171 -50.71 -45.37 -13.26
C PRO A 171 -51.32 -46.35 -12.19
N SER A 172 -52.66 -46.30 -12.14
CA SER A 172 -53.74 -47.18 -11.59
C SER A 172 -53.48 -48.69 -11.37
N TRP A 173 -53.95 -49.28 -10.25
CA TRP A 173 -55.14 -50.17 -10.16
C TRP A 173 -55.41 -50.75 -8.74
N GLU A 174 -56.69 -51.10 -8.48
CA GLU A 174 -57.37 -51.87 -7.39
C GLU A 174 -57.06 -51.49 -5.93
N GLY A 175 -57.99 -51.30 -5.00
CA GLY A 175 -59.39 -51.73 -4.90
C GLY A 175 -59.58 -52.14 -3.44
N TYR A 176 -60.40 -51.45 -2.66
CA TYR A 176 -61.18 -52.05 -1.57
C TYR A 176 -62.27 -51.07 -1.08
N VAL A 177 -63.36 -51.69 -0.68
CA VAL A 177 -64.75 -51.22 -0.63
C VAL A 177 -65.12 -50.66 0.77
N PRO A 178 -66.35 -50.14 1.01
CA PRO A 178 -66.65 -49.09 1.97
C PRO A 178 -67.33 -49.62 3.25
N VAL A 179 -67.50 -48.77 4.27
CA VAL A 179 -68.58 -48.94 5.26
C VAL A 179 -68.88 -47.61 6.00
N ASP A 180 -70.11 -47.15 5.76
CA ASP A 180 -71.11 -46.52 6.64
C ASP A 180 -70.80 -45.53 7.78
N SER A 181 -71.55 -44.41 7.70
CA SER A 181 -72.53 -43.90 8.68
C SER A 181 -72.09 -43.50 10.09
N LEU A 182 -72.09 -42.18 10.38
CA LEU A 182 -73.14 -41.43 11.12
C LEU A 182 -72.74 -39.95 11.30
#